data_AF-A0A252BVM1-F1
#
_entry.id   AF-A0A252BVM1-F1
#
_cell.length_a   1.000
_cell.length_b   1.000
_cell.length_c   1.000
_cell.angle_alpha   90.00
_cell.angle_beta   90.00
_cell.angle_gamma   90.00
#
_symmetry.space_group_name_H-M   'P 1'
#
loop_
_entity.id
_entity.type
_entity.pdbx_description
1 polymer ?
#
loop_
_entity_poly.entity_id
_entity_poly.type
_entity_poly.pdbx_seq_one_letter_code
_entity_poly.pdbx_strand_id
1 'polypeptide(L)'
;MVKSAEKTEKYSGKVLICSGGRFESQANAQIRESIMAGWAEVFGEENVIAANINGAAASIQYLRPTIVFAIGSYLPESTYFGEVCREARKVGAATVFWATEDPYEQDASYRITDEFDVVFSCERWGSNFYTRPNVWHLPLAACPKLHYRPINETTERTIDVLFCGVAFTNRKDIVRGLLPTLRNLNIKIVGPGWGELGVGFSDARLEKEQLVQFYQYSKIVLNLGRSLSFENKRFMISPSTPGPRTYEAAAAGAMQIFHEDTYEIRRYYTKDEIPSFSNKRDFDRLLDVYLDNGALRLETTKKAQARTMAEHTYGHRIREALDILNKGGFLP
;
A
#
# COMPACT_ATOMS: atom_id res chain seq x y z
N MET A 1 -5.96 19.36 -18.62
CA MET A 1 -7.43 19.20 -18.47
C MET A 1 -7.71 17.77 -18.09
N VAL A 2 -7.89 17.52 -16.79
CA VAL A 2 -8.26 16.20 -16.26
C VAL A 2 -9.69 15.95 -16.68
N LYS A 3 -9.94 14.93 -17.50
CA LYS A 3 -11.30 14.44 -17.76
C LYS A 3 -11.91 14.14 -16.39
N SER A 4 -13.01 14.84 -16.06
CA SER A 4 -13.84 14.51 -14.91
C SER A 4 -14.12 13.02 -14.95
N ALA A 5 -13.70 12.30 -13.90
CA ALA A 5 -14.11 10.93 -13.71
C ALA A 5 -15.64 10.90 -13.81
N GLU A 6 -16.17 10.17 -14.79
CA GLU A 6 -17.59 9.84 -14.83
C GLU A 6 -17.93 9.26 -13.46
N LYS A 7 -18.73 9.99 -12.67
CA LYS A 7 -19.41 9.44 -11.51
C LYS A 7 -20.35 8.37 -12.06
N THR A 8 -19.85 7.16 -12.23
CA THR A 8 -20.71 6.02 -12.51
C THR A 8 -21.61 5.83 -11.30
N GLU A 9 -22.88 6.21 -11.43
CA GLU A 9 -24.00 5.97 -10.51
C GLU A 9 -24.29 4.47 -10.28
N LYS A 10 -23.29 3.60 -10.43
CA LYS A 10 -23.46 2.15 -10.41
C LYS A 10 -23.69 1.60 -9.00
N TYR A 11 -23.25 2.32 -7.97
CA TYR A 11 -23.35 1.86 -6.58
C TYR A 11 -23.99 2.95 -5.72
N SER A 12 -25.01 2.58 -4.95
CA SER A 12 -25.75 3.46 -4.04
C SER A 12 -25.71 2.94 -2.60
N GLY A 13 -25.92 3.84 -1.64
CA GLY A 13 -25.99 3.50 -0.21
C GLY A 13 -24.77 3.98 0.57
N LYS A 14 -24.65 3.53 1.82
CA LYS A 14 -23.58 3.92 2.74
C LYS A 14 -22.57 2.78 2.91
N VAL A 15 -21.31 3.15 3.04
CA VAL A 15 -20.22 2.23 3.36
C VAL A 15 -19.72 2.57 4.75
N LEU A 16 -19.72 1.57 5.63
CA LEU A 16 -19.09 1.68 6.94
C LEU A 16 -17.70 1.03 6.89
N ILE A 17 -16.66 1.83 7.05
CA ILE A 17 -15.28 1.35 7.18
C ILE A 17 -14.99 1.16 8.67
N CYS A 18 -14.52 -0.02 9.05
CA CYS A 18 -14.12 -0.29 10.44
C CYS A 18 -12.71 -0.86 10.53
N SER A 19 -12.00 -0.54 11.60
CA SER A 19 -10.65 -1.03 11.88
C SER A 19 -10.43 -1.20 13.38
N GLY A 20 -9.36 -1.91 13.74
CA GLY A 20 -8.87 -1.99 15.11
C GLY A 20 -8.56 -0.62 15.70
N GLY A 21 -8.52 -0.56 17.04
CA GLY A 21 -8.57 0.69 17.80
C GLY A 21 -7.35 1.60 17.71
N ARG A 22 -7.32 2.64 18.57
CA ARG A 22 -6.28 3.69 18.68
C ARG A 22 -4.82 3.20 18.82
N PHE A 23 -4.59 1.90 18.98
CA PHE A 23 -3.29 1.27 19.12
C PHE A 23 -2.69 0.72 17.82
N GLU A 24 -3.37 0.86 16.67
CA GLU A 24 -2.76 0.57 15.38
C GLU A 24 -1.61 1.56 15.07
N SER A 25 -0.55 1.07 14.42
CA SER A 25 0.62 1.90 14.09
C SER A 25 0.25 3.11 13.23
N GLN A 26 1.05 4.19 13.28
CA GLN A 26 0.87 5.36 12.41
C GLN A 26 0.88 5.01 10.91
N ALA A 27 1.64 3.98 10.51
CA ALA A 27 1.65 3.51 9.13
C ALA A 27 0.27 2.95 8.71
N ASN A 28 -0.40 2.24 9.63
CA ASN A 28 -1.72 1.68 9.37
C ASN A 28 -2.76 2.80 9.27
N ALA A 29 -2.64 3.86 10.09
CA ALA A 29 -3.49 5.04 9.99
C ALA A 29 -3.46 5.70 8.60
N GLN A 30 -2.28 5.79 7.97
CA GLN A 30 -2.12 6.35 6.63
C GLN A 30 -2.78 5.48 5.55
N ILE A 31 -2.67 4.15 5.67
CA ILE A 31 -3.33 3.22 4.74
C ILE A 31 -4.85 3.36 4.88
N ARG A 32 -5.38 3.44 6.11
CA ARG A 32 -6.82 3.63 6.35
C ARG A 32 -7.34 4.91 5.72
N GLU A 33 -6.67 6.05 5.93
CA GLU A 33 -7.03 7.33 5.32
C GLU A 33 -7.03 7.25 3.79
N SER A 34 -6.04 6.55 3.21
CA SER A 34 -5.92 6.37 1.77
C SER A 34 -7.02 5.50 1.18
N ILE A 35 -7.41 4.43 1.88
CA ILE A 35 -8.54 3.57 1.52
C ILE A 35 -9.85 4.35 1.63
N MET A 36 -10.05 5.12 2.70
CA MET A 36 -11.22 5.99 2.87
C MET A 36 -11.36 6.98 1.71
N ALA A 37 -10.26 7.60 1.28
CA ALA A 37 -10.25 8.49 0.12
C ALA A 37 -10.63 7.75 -1.18
N GLY A 38 -10.20 6.51 -1.35
CA GLY A 38 -10.61 5.66 -2.47
C GLY A 38 -12.10 5.33 -2.46
N TRP A 39 -12.68 5.02 -1.29
CA TRP A 39 -14.13 4.84 -1.14
C TRP A 39 -14.88 6.14 -1.44
N ALA A 40 -14.40 7.28 -0.94
CA ALA A 40 -15.03 8.57 -1.17
C ALA A 40 -15.02 8.98 -2.65
N GLU A 41 -13.97 8.63 -3.40
CA GLU A 41 -13.92 8.81 -4.86
C GLU A 41 -15.06 8.04 -5.57
N VAL A 42 -15.43 6.87 -5.06
CA VAL A 42 -16.41 5.98 -5.69
C VAL A 42 -17.84 6.22 -5.20
N PHE A 43 -18.06 6.48 -3.91
CA PHE A 43 -19.38 6.61 -3.27
C PHE A 43 -19.78 8.06 -2.93
N GLY A 44 -18.86 9.03 -2.99
CA GLY A 44 -19.06 10.36 -2.40
C GLY A 44 -18.65 10.39 -0.92
N GLU A 45 -18.04 11.50 -0.49
CA GLU A 45 -17.53 11.66 0.88
C GLU A 45 -18.64 11.50 1.94
N GLU A 46 -19.86 11.92 1.63
CA GLU A 46 -21.03 11.85 2.50
C GLU A 46 -21.54 10.43 2.77
N ASN A 47 -21.17 9.47 1.92
CA ASN A 47 -21.63 8.08 2.00
C ASN A 47 -20.59 7.14 2.63
N VAL A 48 -19.42 7.66 3.00
CA VAL A 48 -18.32 6.88 3.57
C VAL A 48 -18.12 7.26 5.02
N ILE A 49 -18.41 6.34 5.93
CA ILE A 49 -18.33 6.57 7.37
C ILE A 49 -17.27 5.65 7.95
N ALA A 50 -16.37 6.18 8.78
CA ALA A 50 -15.44 5.38 9.55
C ALA A 50 -15.94 5.21 11.00
N ALA A 51 -15.86 4.00 11.52
CA ALA A 51 -16.11 3.71 12.93
C ALA A 51 -14.96 2.90 13.53
N ASN A 52 -14.66 3.18 14.79
CA ASN A 52 -13.83 2.28 15.59
C ASN A 52 -14.57 0.94 15.74
N ILE A 53 -13.83 -0.18 15.76
CA ILE A 53 -14.43 -1.51 15.93
C ILE A 53 -15.42 -1.60 17.11
N ASN A 54 -15.10 -0.96 18.24
CA ASN A 54 -15.94 -0.97 19.45
C ASN A 54 -17.29 -0.24 19.27
N GLY A 55 -17.39 0.68 18.30
CA GLY A 55 -18.61 1.41 17.97
C GLY A 55 -19.26 0.99 16.66
N ALA A 56 -18.67 0.02 15.94
CA ALA A 56 -19.11 -0.34 14.60
C ALA A 56 -20.49 -1.00 14.63
N ALA A 57 -20.77 -1.89 15.60
CA ALA A 57 -22.07 -2.55 15.73
C ALA A 57 -23.23 -1.55 15.88
N ALA A 58 -23.10 -0.59 16.79
CA ALA A 58 -24.10 0.47 16.97
C ALA A 58 -24.24 1.35 15.72
N SER A 59 -23.11 1.65 15.06
CA SER A 59 -23.11 2.43 13.81
C SER A 59 -23.84 1.70 12.69
N ILE A 60 -23.71 0.37 12.59
CA ILE A 60 -24.43 -0.45 11.59
C ILE A 60 -25.93 -0.37 11.82
N GLN A 61 -26.38 -0.54 13.07
CA GLN A 61 -27.82 -0.48 13.41
C GLN A 61 -28.44 0.86 13.03
N TYR A 62 -27.72 1.96 13.28
CA TYR A 62 -28.20 3.31 12.97
C TYR A 62 -28.09 3.67 11.49
N LEU A 63 -26.94 3.41 10.86
CA LEU A 63 -26.65 3.86 9.50
C LEU A 63 -27.25 2.95 8.43
N ARG A 64 -27.48 1.67 8.75
CA ARG A 64 -27.92 0.61 7.82
C ARG A 64 -27.11 0.63 6.51
N PRO A 65 -25.77 0.47 6.58
CA PRO A 65 -24.92 0.51 5.40
C PRO A 65 -25.25 -0.63 4.43
N THR A 66 -24.91 -0.45 3.15
CA THR A 66 -24.96 -1.53 2.15
C THR A 66 -23.69 -2.38 2.19
N ILE A 67 -22.58 -1.82 2.67
CA ILE A 67 -21.28 -2.51 2.81
C ILE A 67 -20.67 -2.16 4.17
N VAL A 68 -20.24 -3.19 4.89
CA VAL A 68 -19.34 -3.07 6.05
C VAL A 68 -17.96 -3.56 5.64
N PHE A 69 -17.00 -2.64 5.58
CA PHE A 69 -15.66 -2.86 5.05
C PHE A 69 -14.62 -2.75 6.15
N ALA A 70 -14.24 -3.89 6.72
CA ALA A 70 -13.20 -3.98 7.73
C ALA A 70 -11.80 -3.95 7.08
N ILE A 71 -10.86 -3.26 7.72
CA ILE A 71 -9.48 -3.15 7.25
C ILE A 71 -8.48 -3.25 8.40
N GLY A 72 -7.27 -3.70 8.08
CA GLY A 72 -6.12 -3.61 8.97
C GLY A 72 -5.61 -4.96 9.47
N SER A 73 -5.01 -4.92 10.66
CA SER A 73 -4.48 -6.08 11.37
C SER A 73 -5.60 -6.83 12.07
N TYR A 74 -5.49 -8.16 12.12
CA TYR A 74 -6.40 -9.02 12.87
C TYR A 74 -5.73 -9.64 14.12
N LEU A 75 -4.51 -9.21 14.45
CA LEU A 75 -3.77 -9.65 15.64
C LEU A 75 -4.21 -9.04 16.97
N PRO A 76 -4.63 -7.75 17.09
CA PRO A 76 -4.98 -7.20 18.39
C PRO A 76 -6.16 -7.98 18.98
N GLU A 77 -5.97 -8.59 20.16
CA GLU A 77 -7.02 -9.36 20.86
C GLU A 77 -8.27 -8.54 21.18
N SER A 78 -8.12 -7.21 21.25
CA SER A 78 -9.20 -6.26 21.43
C SER A 78 -10.03 -6.00 20.17
N THR A 79 -9.68 -6.61 19.03
CA THR A 79 -10.41 -6.45 17.77
C THR A 79 -11.27 -7.68 17.53
N TYR A 80 -12.57 -7.55 17.76
CA TYR A 80 -13.55 -8.63 17.57
C TYR A 80 -14.56 -8.26 16.48
N PHE A 81 -14.50 -8.97 15.36
CA PHE A 81 -15.36 -8.71 14.19
C PHE A 81 -16.69 -9.46 14.23
N GLY A 82 -16.87 -10.44 15.13
CA GLY A 82 -18.06 -11.29 15.13
C GLY A 82 -19.36 -10.54 15.45
N GLU A 83 -19.33 -9.56 16.36
CA GLU A 83 -20.49 -8.69 16.61
C GLU A 83 -20.80 -7.80 15.40
N VAL A 84 -19.76 -7.22 14.80
CA VAL A 84 -19.88 -6.36 13.62
C VAL A 84 -20.51 -7.11 12.44
N CYS A 85 -20.04 -8.32 12.15
CA CYS A 85 -20.58 -9.12 11.05
C CYS A 85 -22.02 -9.59 11.34
N ARG A 86 -22.33 -9.89 12.60
CA ARG A 86 -23.70 -10.24 13.02
C ARG A 86 -24.68 -9.08 12.81
N GLU A 87 -24.32 -7.87 13.20
CA GLU A 87 -25.17 -6.69 12.99
C GLU A 87 -25.28 -6.32 11.51
N ALA A 88 -24.19 -6.48 10.74
CA ALA A 88 -24.19 -6.26 9.30
C ALA A 88 -25.19 -7.18 8.58
N ARG A 89 -25.21 -8.47 8.93
CA ARG A 89 -26.16 -9.45 8.40
C ARG A 89 -27.61 -9.08 8.69
N LYS A 90 -27.92 -8.56 9.88
CA LYS A 90 -29.30 -8.13 10.25
C LYS A 90 -29.84 -7.01 9.37
N VAL A 91 -28.98 -6.14 8.84
CA VAL A 91 -29.37 -5.04 7.95
C VAL A 91 -29.21 -5.38 6.47
N GLY A 92 -28.75 -6.59 6.14
CA GLY A 92 -28.50 -7.04 4.77
C GLY A 92 -27.25 -6.43 4.13
N ALA A 93 -26.28 -5.99 4.93
CA ALA A 93 -25.04 -5.43 4.42
C ALA A 93 -24.05 -6.53 4.02
N ALA A 94 -23.34 -6.33 2.91
CA ALA A 94 -22.18 -7.15 2.55
C ALA A 94 -21.05 -6.93 3.57
N THR A 95 -20.42 -8.01 4.02
CA THR A 95 -19.30 -7.96 4.96
C THR A 95 -17.98 -8.29 4.26
N VAL A 96 -17.03 -7.37 4.35
CA VAL A 96 -15.73 -7.51 3.68
C VAL A 96 -14.60 -7.25 4.66
N PHE A 97 -13.53 -8.03 4.57
CA PHE A 97 -12.28 -7.76 5.27
C PHE A 97 -11.13 -7.58 4.28
N TRP A 98 -10.39 -6.47 4.36
CA TRP A 98 -9.13 -6.29 3.62
C TRP A 98 -7.94 -6.45 4.58
N ALA A 99 -7.28 -7.60 4.48
CA ALA A 99 -6.08 -7.96 5.20
C ALA A 99 -4.86 -7.24 4.62
N THR A 100 -4.58 -6.05 5.17
CA THR A 100 -3.49 -5.18 4.69
C THR A 100 -2.11 -5.56 5.23
N GLU A 101 -2.07 -6.47 6.21
CA GLU A 101 -0.83 -7.00 6.81
C GLU A 101 -0.51 -8.43 6.36
N ASP A 102 -1.23 -8.96 5.36
CA ASP A 102 -0.82 -10.23 4.75
C ASP A 102 0.56 -10.09 4.07
N PRO A 103 1.36 -11.15 4.04
CA PRO A 103 1.11 -12.48 4.60
C PRO A 103 1.65 -12.59 6.04
N TYR A 104 2.01 -11.48 6.67
CA TYR A 104 2.77 -11.45 7.93
C TYR A 104 1.96 -11.90 9.15
N GLU A 105 0.63 -11.87 9.01
CA GLU A 105 -0.33 -12.28 10.03
C GLU A 105 -1.07 -13.58 9.67
N GLN A 106 -0.72 -14.24 8.56
CA GLN A 106 -1.49 -15.34 7.97
C GLN A 106 -1.88 -16.46 8.94
N ASP A 107 -1.01 -16.79 9.91
CA ASP A 107 -1.29 -17.85 10.90
C ASP A 107 -2.47 -17.50 11.82
N ALA A 108 -2.79 -16.21 11.97
CA ALA A 108 -3.93 -15.69 12.72
C ALA A 108 -5.20 -15.47 11.87
N SER A 109 -5.19 -15.86 10.59
CA SER A 109 -6.33 -15.64 9.67
C SER A 109 -7.64 -16.26 10.16
N TYR A 110 -7.59 -17.29 11.02
CA TYR A 110 -8.76 -17.90 11.66
C TYR A 110 -9.67 -16.89 12.40
N ARG A 111 -9.14 -15.71 12.75
CA ARG A 111 -9.90 -14.64 13.42
C ARG A 111 -10.86 -13.90 12.49
N ILE A 112 -10.64 -13.98 11.17
CA ILE A 112 -11.45 -13.30 10.16
C ILE A 112 -12.09 -14.27 9.17
N THR A 113 -11.61 -15.52 9.07
CA THR A 113 -12.04 -16.45 8.01
C THR A 113 -13.51 -16.80 8.06
N ASP A 114 -14.15 -16.87 9.23
CA ASP A 114 -15.51 -17.41 9.31
C ASP A 114 -16.59 -16.33 9.42
N GLU A 115 -16.21 -15.06 9.56
CA GLU A 115 -17.14 -13.98 9.89
C GLU A 115 -17.58 -13.15 8.66
N PHE A 116 -16.72 -13.02 7.65
CA PHE A 116 -16.90 -12.13 6.51
C PHE A 116 -17.31 -12.87 5.23
N ASP A 117 -18.16 -12.25 4.41
CA ASP A 117 -18.58 -12.80 3.10
C ASP A 117 -17.39 -12.88 2.13
N VAL A 118 -16.55 -11.85 2.11
CA VAL A 118 -15.37 -11.76 1.23
C VAL A 118 -14.14 -11.30 2.01
N VAL A 119 -13.00 -11.92 1.73
CA VAL A 119 -11.70 -11.49 2.25
C VAL A 119 -10.80 -11.07 1.08
N PHE A 120 -10.22 -9.90 1.20
CA PHE A 120 -9.18 -9.40 0.31
C PHE A 120 -7.84 -9.51 1.00
N SER A 121 -6.89 -10.21 0.39
CA SER A 121 -5.49 -10.22 0.84
C SER A 121 -4.70 -9.20 0.04
N CYS A 122 -3.87 -8.39 0.71
CA CYS A 122 -2.97 -7.47 0.01
C CYS A 122 -1.78 -8.16 -0.66
N GLU A 123 -1.60 -9.46 -0.42
CA GLU A 123 -0.49 -10.25 -0.94
C GLU A 123 -0.98 -11.46 -1.75
N ARG A 124 -0.42 -11.60 -2.95
CA ARG A 124 -0.89 -12.60 -3.93
C ARG A 124 -0.73 -14.03 -3.45
N TRP A 125 0.44 -14.40 -2.94
CA TRP A 125 0.65 -15.75 -2.41
C TRP A 125 -0.19 -15.99 -1.18
N GLY A 126 -0.26 -15.03 -0.24
CA GLY A 126 -1.09 -15.07 0.97
C GLY A 126 -2.53 -15.46 0.67
N SER A 127 -3.13 -14.87 -0.38
CA SER A 127 -4.49 -15.22 -0.81
C SER A 127 -4.71 -16.71 -1.12
N ASN A 128 -3.66 -17.44 -1.55
CA ASN A 128 -3.74 -18.88 -1.86
C ASN A 128 -3.67 -19.79 -0.62
N PHE A 129 -3.32 -19.26 0.56
CA PHE A 129 -3.20 -20.04 1.79
C PHE A 129 -4.45 -20.00 2.67
N TYR A 130 -5.51 -19.32 2.23
CA TYR A 130 -6.82 -19.36 2.88
C TYR A 130 -7.57 -20.64 2.49
N THR A 131 -8.12 -21.35 3.47
CA THR A 131 -8.89 -22.59 3.25
C THR A 131 -10.40 -22.33 3.19
N ARG A 132 -10.81 -21.21 2.59
CA ARG A 132 -12.23 -20.79 2.46
C ARG A 132 -12.50 -20.22 1.07
N PRO A 133 -13.76 -20.23 0.60
CA PRO A 133 -14.11 -19.55 -0.64
C PRO A 133 -14.08 -18.04 -0.49
N ASN A 134 -14.14 -17.35 -1.63
CA ASN A 134 -14.28 -15.88 -1.74
C ASN A 134 -13.11 -15.10 -1.11
N VAL A 135 -11.90 -15.63 -1.28
CA VAL A 135 -10.67 -14.91 -0.96
C VAL A 135 -10.01 -14.46 -2.25
N TRP A 136 -9.67 -13.17 -2.31
CA TRP A 136 -9.16 -12.56 -3.52
C TRP A 136 -7.92 -11.73 -3.20
N HIS A 137 -6.95 -11.73 -4.11
CA HIS A 137 -5.82 -10.83 -4.02
C HIS A 137 -6.24 -9.42 -4.46
N LEU A 138 -6.08 -8.43 -3.58
CA LEU A 138 -6.31 -7.01 -3.85
C LEU A 138 -5.14 -6.19 -3.30
N PRO A 139 -4.19 -5.74 -4.15
CA PRO A 139 -2.98 -5.09 -3.68
C PRO A 139 -3.27 -3.67 -3.20
N LEU A 140 -2.45 -3.17 -2.27
CA LEU A 140 -2.48 -1.76 -1.88
C LEU A 140 -2.14 -0.85 -3.09
N ALA A 141 -2.34 0.45 -2.91
CA ALA A 141 -2.33 1.40 -4.02
C ALA A 141 -1.89 2.81 -3.60
N ALA A 142 -1.86 3.73 -4.57
CA ALA A 142 -1.68 5.15 -4.31
C ALA A 142 -3.02 5.83 -3.97
N CYS A 143 -2.98 6.88 -3.16
CA CYS A 143 -4.10 7.79 -2.99
C CYS A 143 -3.79 9.10 -3.74
N PRO A 144 -4.53 9.45 -4.81
CA PRO A 144 -4.33 10.69 -5.55
C PRO A 144 -4.35 11.93 -4.67
N LYS A 145 -5.35 12.06 -3.78
CA LYS A 145 -5.53 13.20 -2.86
C LYS A 145 -4.29 13.46 -1.99
N LEU A 146 -3.54 12.41 -1.69
CA LEU A 146 -2.51 12.40 -0.66
C LEU A 146 -1.10 12.34 -1.24
N HIS A 147 -0.92 11.61 -2.34
CA HIS A 147 0.41 11.27 -2.87
C HIS A 147 0.70 11.90 -4.23
N TYR A 148 -0.33 12.29 -5.00
CA TYR A 148 -0.08 12.86 -6.32
C TYR A 148 0.65 14.19 -6.24
N ARG A 149 1.71 14.33 -7.01
CA ARG A 149 2.40 15.62 -7.22
C ARG A 149 2.70 15.80 -8.70
N PRO A 150 2.44 16.98 -9.29
CA PRO A 150 2.87 17.23 -10.66
C PRO A 150 4.40 17.14 -10.74
N ILE A 151 4.91 16.51 -11.79
CA ILE A 151 6.34 16.46 -12.05
C ILE A 151 6.79 17.85 -12.50
N ASN A 152 7.66 18.48 -11.72
CA ASN A 152 8.31 19.73 -12.08
C ASN A 152 9.74 19.46 -12.57
N GLU A 153 10.00 19.82 -13.82
CA GLU A 153 11.29 19.62 -14.50
C GLU A 153 12.38 20.56 -13.96
N THR A 154 11.99 21.68 -13.34
CA THR A 154 12.91 22.67 -12.78
C THR A 154 13.26 22.42 -11.31
N THR A 155 12.66 21.41 -10.67
CA THR A 155 12.96 21.10 -9.28
C THR A 155 14.39 20.57 -9.15
N GLU A 156 15.21 21.29 -8.38
CA GLU A 156 16.54 20.81 -8.02
C GLU A 156 16.43 19.58 -7.11
N ARG A 157 17.06 18.48 -7.53
CA ARG A 157 17.06 17.21 -6.79
C ARG A 157 18.39 17.06 -6.08
N THR A 158 18.41 17.43 -4.80
CA THR A 158 19.63 17.48 -3.98
C THR A 158 19.97 16.13 -3.34
N ILE A 159 19.01 15.21 -3.20
CA ILE A 159 19.23 13.87 -2.64
C ILE A 159 19.53 12.93 -3.80
N ASP A 160 20.70 12.29 -3.81
CA ASP A 160 21.04 11.33 -4.86
C ASP A 160 20.19 10.05 -4.73
N VAL A 161 20.16 9.49 -3.52
CA VAL A 161 19.43 8.26 -3.23
C VAL A 161 18.65 8.37 -1.93
N LEU A 162 17.34 8.13 -2.01
CA LEU A 162 16.42 8.08 -0.86
C LEU A 162 15.95 6.65 -0.60
N PHE A 163 15.90 6.27 0.66
CA PHE A 163 15.09 5.16 1.14
C PHE A 163 14.32 5.60 2.39
N CYS A 164 13.04 5.24 2.49
CA CYS A 164 12.26 5.46 3.71
C CYS A 164 11.54 4.18 4.14
N GLY A 165 11.88 3.67 5.31
CA GLY A 165 11.24 2.48 5.88
C GLY A 165 12.01 1.92 7.07
N VAL A 166 11.39 1.02 7.83
CA VAL A 166 12.05 0.34 8.96
C VAL A 166 13.21 -0.53 8.45
N ALA A 167 14.32 -0.53 9.20
CA ALA A 167 15.54 -1.26 8.91
C ALA A 167 15.44 -2.76 9.27
N PHE A 168 14.54 -3.47 8.60
CA PHE A 168 14.44 -4.93 8.71
C PHE A 168 15.73 -5.61 8.26
N THR A 169 16.01 -6.81 8.77
CA THR A 169 17.26 -7.55 8.50
C THR A 169 17.55 -7.65 7.01
N ASN A 170 16.57 -8.05 6.19
CA ASN A 170 16.73 -8.14 4.74
C ASN A 170 17.15 -6.80 4.09
N ARG A 171 16.55 -5.69 4.54
CA ARG A 171 16.88 -4.34 4.05
C ARG A 171 18.25 -3.90 4.49
N LYS A 172 18.64 -4.20 5.74
CA LYS A 172 20.00 -3.93 6.25
C LYS A 172 21.03 -4.68 5.41
N ASP A 173 20.77 -5.92 5.06
CA ASP A 173 21.71 -6.73 4.26
C ASP A 173 21.85 -6.22 2.83
N ILE A 174 20.73 -5.87 2.17
CA ILE A 174 20.76 -5.22 0.85
C ILE A 174 21.54 -3.90 0.93
N VAL A 175 21.20 -3.01 1.85
CA VAL A 175 21.84 -1.70 1.98
C VAL A 175 23.32 -1.85 2.31
N ARG A 176 23.71 -2.79 3.18
CA ARG A 176 25.12 -3.12 3.46
C ARG A 176 25.87 -3.56 2.20
N GLY A 177 25.25 -4.38 1.35
CA GLY A 177 25.82 -4.77 0.07
C GLY A 177 26.01 -3.59 -0.90
N LEU A 178 25.16 -2.57 -0.81
CA LEU A 178 25.24 -1.36 -1.63
C LEU A 178 26.13 -0.26 -1.03
N LEU A 179 26.54 -0.36 0.25
CA LEU A 179 27.33 0.67 0.94
C LEU A 179 28.58 1.15 0.20
N PRO A 180 29.37 0.29 -0.48
CA PRO A 180 30.55 0.77 -1.23
C PRO A 180 30.21 1.82 -2.29
N THR A 181 29.01 1.75 -2.86
CA THR A 181 28.50 2.72 -3.84
C THR A 181 27.83 3.89 -3.13
N LEU A 182 26.93 3.60 -2.17
CA LEU A 182 26.12 4.62 -1.49
C LEU A 182 26.95 5.64 -0.69
N ARG A 183 28.11 5.26 -0.15
CA ARG A 183 28.98 6.16 0.64
C ARG A 183 29.53 7.35 -0.15
N ASN A 184 29.52 7.29 -1.48
CA ASN A 184 30.00 8.36 -2.35
C ASN A 184 28.88 9.30 -2.82
N LEU A 185 27.65 9.10 -2.32
CA LEU A 185 26.45 9.81 -2.75
C LEU A 185 25.85 10.62 -1.60
N ASN A 186 25.10 11.68 -1.92
CA ASN A 186 24.25 12.35 -0.94
C ASN A 186 22.99 11.52 -0.67
N ILE A 187 23.09 10.57 0.26
CA ILE A 187 22.00 9.65 0.59
C ILE A 187 21.12 10.18 1.74
N LYS A 188 19.85 9.77 1.71
CA LYS A 188 18.94 9.82 2.87
C LYS A 188 18.28 8.47 3.04
N ILE A 189 18.71 7.71 4.04
CA ILE A 189 18.11 6.42 4.41
C ILE A 189 17.47 6.61 5.79
N VAL A 190 16.13 6.70 5.80
CA VAL A 190 15.37 7.19 6.95
C VAL A 190 14.37 6.15 7.46
N GLY A 191 14.30 5.98 8.77
CA GLY A 191 13.36 5.11 9.45
C GLY A 191 13.97 4.38 10.64
N PRO A 192 13.16 3.79 11.52
CA PRO A 192 13.67 3.12 12.72
C PRO A 192 14.70 2.02 12.40
N GLY A 193 15.86 2.08 13.05
CA GLY A 193 16.93 1.08 13.04
C GLY A 193 18.08 1.34 12.05
N TRP A 194 18.13 2.53 11.42
CA TRP A 194 19.17 2.93 10.47
C TRP A 194 20.29 3.77 11.09
N GLY A 195 20.04 4.50 12.20
CA GLY A 195 20.91 5.57 12.70
C GLY A 195 22.35 5.16 13.00
N GLU A 196 22.59 3.89 13.34
CA GLU A 196 23.92 3.35 13.63
C GLU A 196 24.86 3.28 12.41
N LEU A 197 24.34 3.43 11.18
CA LEU A 197 25.15 3.36 9.95
C LEU A 197 25.84 4.68 9.58
N GLY A 198 25.62 5.74 10.36
CA GLY A 198 26.35 7.01 10.24
C GLY A 198 25.73 8.02 9.29
N VAL A 199 26.56 8.81 8.61
CA VAL A 199 26.14 9.96 7.79
C VAL A 199 25.20 9.51 6.66
N GLY A 200 24.09 10.23 6.50
CA GLY A 200 23.05 9.92 5.52
C GLY A 200 21.98 8.92 6.01
N PHE A 201 22.18 8.33 7.19
CA PHE A 201 21.21 7.44 7.85
C PHE A 201 20.52 8.14 9.02
N SER A 202 19.25 7.84 9.27
CA SER A 202 18.49 8.44 10.37
C SER A 202 17.39 7.53 10.89
N ASP A 203 17.23 7.48 12.22
CA ASP A 203 16.12 6.80 12.89
C ASP A 203 14.82 7.61 12.92
N ALA A 204 14.80 8.79 12.28
CA ALA A 204 13.62 9.64 12.23
C ALA A 204 12.44 8.92 11.58
N ARG A 205 11.23 9.23 12.07
CA ARG A 205 9.99 8.91 11.38
C ARG A 205 9.58 10.14 10.59
N LEU A 206 9.46 9.98 9.28
CA LEU A 206 8.99 11.05 8.41
C LEU A 206 7.47 11.12 8.46
N GLU A 207 6.97 12.34 8.62
CA GLU A 207 5.58 12.63 8.36
C GLU A 207 5.27 12.45 6.88
N LYS A 208 4.00 12.22 6.58
CA LYS A 208 3.55 11.87 5.23
C LYS A 208 3.91 12.91 4.17
N GLU A 209 3.59 14.17 4.44
CA GLU A 209 3.88 15.27 3.54
C GLU A 209 5.40 15.44 3.35
N GLN A 210 6.17 15.23 4.42
CA GLN A 210 7.62 15.29 4.38
C GLN A 210 8.21 14.19 3.49
N LEU A 211 7.67 12.97 3.54
CA LEU A 211 8.12 11.89 2.67
C LEU A 211 7.79 12.17 1.20
N VAL A 212 6.59 12.70 0.91
CA VAL A 212 6.23 13.11 -0.46
C VAL A 212 7.15 14.21 -0.97
N GLN A 213 7.51 15.18 -0.12
CA GLN A 213 8.52 16.21 -0.46
C GLN A 213 9.88 15.57 -0.74
N PHE A 214 10.32 14.60 0.07
CA PHE A 214 11.60 13.92 -0.14
C PHE A 214 11.63 13.19 -1.49
N TYR A 215 10.52 12.59 -1.93
CA TYR A 215 10.41 12.02 -3.28
C TYR A 215 10.66 13.06 -4.38
N GLN A 216 10.16 14.29 -4.23
CA GLN A 216 10.36 15.36 -5.20
C GLN A 216 11.81 15.86 -5.26
N TYR A 217 12.53 15.84 -4.13
CA TYR A 217 13.93 16.27 -4.05
C TYR A 217 14.95 15.15 -4.29
N SER A 218 14.51 13.92 -4.51
CA SER A 218 15.38 12.76 -4.73
C SER A 218 15.58 12.46 -6.20
N LYS A 219 16.83 12.24 -6.64
CA LYS A 219 17.14 11.76 -7.98
C LYS A 219 16.67 10.31 -8.14
N ILE A 220 16.89 9.46 -7.15
CA ILE A 220 16.49 8.05 -7.15
C ILE A 220 15.87 7.68 -5.80
N VAL A 221 14.74 7.00 -5.83
CA VAL A 221 14.12 6.37 -4.66
C VAL A 221 14.36 4.86 -4.74
N LEU A 222 15.09 4.34 -3.75
CA LEU A 222 15.23 2.90 -3.55
C LEU A 222 13.92 2.32 -3.04
N ASN A 223 13.43 1.29 -3.70
CA ASN A 223 12.26 0.55 -3.28
C ASN A 223 12.67 -0.87 -2.87
N LEU A 224 12.63 -1.12 -1.57
CA LEU A 224 13.06 -2.38 -0.98
C LEU A 224 11.87 -3.09 -0.34
N GLY A 225 11.67 -4.35 -0.74
CA GLY A 225 10.70 -5.25 -0.14
C GLY A 225 10.91 -5.41 1.37
N ARG A 226 9.85 -5.79 2.07
CA ARG A 226 9.89 -6.18 3.49
C ARG A 226 9.82 -7.69 3.55
N SER A 227 10.84 -8.32 4.15
CA SER A 227 10.75 -9.72 4.56
C SER A 227 10.63 -9.78 6.08
N LEU A 228 9.54 -10.39 6.56
CA LEU A 228 9.20 -10.54 7.97
C LEU A 228 8.41 -11.83 8.17
N SER A 229 8.54 -12.43 9.36
CA SER A 229 7.87 -13.70 9.70
C SER A 229 7.39 -13.71 11.17
N PHE A 230 6.59 -12.71 11.58
CA PHE A 230 6.08 -12.65 12.96
C PHE A 230 4.97 -13.70 13.20
N GLU A 231 3.88 -13.66 12.42
CA GLU A 231 2.74 -14.61 12.46
C GLU A 231 2.53 -15.24 11.07
N ASN A 232 3.64 -15.70 10.49
CA ASN A 232 3.75 -16.37 9.20
C ASN A 232 4.82 -17.48 9.32
N LYS A 233 4.69 -18.32 10.34
CA LYS A 233 5.65 -19.37 10.70
C LYS A 233 5.23 -20.71 10.12
N ARG A 234 3.92 -20.96 9.96
CA ARG A 234 3.42 -22.23 9.44
C ARG A 234 3.84 -22.48 7.99
N PHE A 235 3.71 -21.46 7.15
CA PHE A 235 3.95 -21.58 5.71
C PHE A 235 5.15 -20.76 5.23
N MET A 236 5.67 -19.85 6.05
CA MET A 236 6.81 -18.96 5.70
C MET A 236 6.63 -18.30 4.33
N ILE A 237 5.42 -17.79 4.08
CA ILE A 237 5.03 -17.21 2.80
C ILE A 237 5.92 -16.01 2.52
N SER A 238 6.65 -16.07 1.41
CA SER A 238 7.50 -14.96 0.98
C SER A 238 6.64 -13.89 0.31
N PRO A 239 6.58 -12.65 0.83
CA PRO A 239 5.81 -11.58 0.22
C PRO A 239 6.40 -11.21 -1.13
N SER A 240 5.53 -11.06 -2.13
CA SER A 240 5.90 -10.79 -3.51
C SER A 240 5.27 -9.53 -4.07
N THR A 241 4.06 -9.20 -3.61
CA THR A 241 3.32 -8.02 -4.06
C THR A 241 4.05 -6.72 -3.68
N PRO A 242 4.21 -5.75 -4.60
CA PRO A 242 4.84 -4.48 -4.29
C PRO A 242 4.11 -3.74 -3.17
N GLY A 243 4.86 -3.26 -2.18
CA GLY A 243 4.30 -2.50 -1.07
C GLY A 243 3.73 -1.14 -1.51
N PRO A 244 2.91 -0.48 -0.66
CA PRO A 244 2.19 0.75 -0.99
C PRO A 244 3.14 1.85 -1.47
N ARG A 245 4.31 1.98 -0.82
CA ARG A 245 5.37 2.95 -1.14
C ARG A 245 5.77 2.97 -2.63
N THR A 246 5.64 1.84 -3.34
CA THR A 246 5.88 1.75 -4.79
C THR A 246 4.93 2.65 -5.58
N TYR A 247 3.65 2.56 -5.27
CA TYR A 247 2.61 3.34 -5.93
C TYR A 247 2.65 4.79 -5.43
N GLU A 248 2.92 5.02 -4.16
CA GLU A 248 3.01 6.36 -3.57
C GLU A 248 4.15 7.19 -4.19
N ALA A 249 5.34 6.60 -4.32
CA ALA A 249 6.49 7.25 -4.94
C ALA A 249 6.25 7.53 -6.43
N ALA A 250 5.64 6.59 -7.15
CA ALA A 250 5.27 6.80 -8.55
C ALA A 250 4.22 7.92 -8.70
N ALA A 251 3.18 7.94 -7.87
CA ALA A 251 2.19 9.02 -7.85
C ALA A 251 2.81 10.39 -7.52
N ALA A 252 3.83 10.43 -6.66
CA ALA A 252 4.57 11.63 -6.31
C ALA A 252 5.56 12.10 -7.40
N GLY A 253 5.69 11.36 -8.51
CA GLY A 253 6.64 11.72 -9.57
C GLY A 253 8.09 11.51 -9.15
N ALA A 254 8.36 10.39 -8.47
CA ALA A 254 9.71 9.96 -8.10
C ALA A 254 10.24 8.90 -9.08
N MET A 255 11.49 9.04 -9.49
CA MET A 255 12.24 7.98 -10.16
C MET A 255 12.54 6.88 -9.15
N GLN A 256 12.25 5.63 -9.50
CA GLN A 256 12.42 4.49 -8.61
C GLN A 256 13.40 3.48 -9.18
N ILE A 257 14.16 2.84 -8.28
CA ILE A 257 14.88 1.60 -8.57
C ILE A 257 14.39 0.55 -7.57
N PHE A 258 13.78 -0.52 -8.09
CA PHE A 258 13.14 -1.56 -7.29
C PHE A 258 14.06 -2.75 -7.06
N HIS A 259 14.18 -3.24 -5.84
CA HIS A 259 14.87 -4.49 -5.57
C HIS A 259 13.97 -5.68 -5.94
N GLU A 260 14.30 -6.37 -7.03
CA GLU A 260 13.51 -7.46 -7.58
C GLU A 260 13.96 -8.80 -6.97
N ASP A 261 13.32 -9.17 -5.86
CA ASP A 261 13.42 -10.49 -5.22
C ASP A 261 12.53 -11.54 -5.91
N THR A 262 11.44 -11.08 -6.55
CA THR A 262 10.50 -11.90 -7.33
C THR A 262 10.08 -11.15 -8.59
N TYR A 263 9.61 -11.87 -9.61
CA TYR A 263 9.11 -11.26 -10.85
C TYR A 263 7.72 -10.61 -10.72
N GLU A 264 7.12 -10.56 -9.53
CA GLU A 264 5.74 -10.09 -9.35
C GLU A 264 5.56 -8.61 -9.72
N ILE A 265 6.59 -7.76 -9.51
CA ILE A 265 6.54 -6.34 -9.90
C ILE A 265 6.15 -6.15 -11.38
N ARG A 266 6.47 -7.13 -12.25
CA ARG A 266 6.16 -7.09 -13.70
C ARG A 266 4.69 -7.22 -14.04
N ARG A 267 3.84 -7.59 -13.07
CA ARG A 267 2.38 -7.54 -13.20
C ARG A 267 1.83 -6.12 -13.04
N TYR A 268 2.62 -5.20 -12.49
CA TYR A 268 2.22 -3.83 -12.17
C TYR A 268 2.96 -2.81 -13.05
N TYR A 269 4.28 -2.97 -13.17
CA TYR A 269 5.14 -2.07 -13.91
C TYR A 269 6.14 -2.83 -14.77
N THR A 270 6.30 -2.34 -16.00
CA THR A 270 7.37 -2.74 -16.92
C THR A 270 8.74 -2.24 -16.42
N LYS A 271 9.81 -2.71 -17.05
CA LYS A 271 11.18 -2.23 -16.75
C LYS A 271 11.40 -0.78 -17.16
N ASP A 272 10.63 -0.27 -18.12
CA ASP A 272 10.74 1.10 -18.62
C ASP A 272 9.99 2.11 -17.73
N GLU A 273 9.06 1.62 -16.92
CA GLU A 273 8.35 2.38 -15.89
C GLU A 273 9.09 2.32 -14.55
N ILE A 274 9.43 1.11 -14.08
CA ILE A 274 10.20 0.91 -12.84
C ILE A 274 11.34 -0.07 -13.12
N PRO A 275 12.56 0.46 -13.32
CA PRO A 275 13.77 -0.36 -13.40
C PRO A 275 14.01 -1.11 -12.10
N SER A 276 14.66 -2.27 -12.20
CA SER A 276 14.98 -3.09 -11.04
C SER A 276 16.41 -3.60 -11.04
N PHE A 277 16.85 -3.97 -9.85
CA PHE A 277 18.11 -4.65 -9.59
C PHE A 277 17.87 -5.85 -8.67
N SER A 278 18.70 -6.87 -8.79
CA SER A 278 18.69 -8.01 -7.85
C SER A 278 20.05 -8.21 -7.15
N ASN A 279 21.04 -7.38 -7.49
CA ASN A 279 22.37 -7.41 -6.91
C ASN A 279 23.08 -6.05 -7.08
N LYS A 280 24.24 -5.89 -6.45
CA LYS A 280 25.03 -4.66 -6.49
C LYS A 280 25.44 -4.24 -7.91
N ARG A 281 25.84 -5.18 -8.77
CA ARG A 281 26.28 -4.88 -10.14
C ARG A 281 25.15 -4.27 -10.97
N ASP A 282 23.93 -4.81 -10.82
CA ASP A 282 22.75 -4.26 -11.48
C ASP A 282 22.40 -2.87 -10.94
N PHE A 283 22.51 -2.68 -9.62
CA PHE A 283 22.31 -1.37 -8.99
C PHE A 283 23.30 -0.34 -9.51
N ASP A 284 24.59 -0.67 -9.54
CA ASP A 284 25.65 0.23 -10.04
C ASP A 284 25.39 0.61 -11.50
N ARG A 285 25.03 -0.36 -12.35
CA ARG A 285 24.67 -0.10 -13.76
C ARG A 285 23.48 0.84 -13.90
N LEU A 286 22.44 0.67 -13.07
CA LEU A 286 21.30 1.58 -13.09
C LEU A 286 21.67 2.97 -12.56
N LEU A 287 22.55 3.04 -11.56
CA LEU A 287 23.04 4.31 -11.05
C LEU A 287 23.81 5.07 -12.13
N ASP A 288 24.72 4.42 -12.86
CA ASP A 288 25.46 5.02 -13.98
C ASP A 288 24.52 5.56 -15.08
N VAL A 289 23.42 4.85 -15.34
CA VAL A 289 22.43 5.24 -16.36
C VAL A 289 21.58 6.43 -15.89
N TYR A 290 21.16 6.44 -14.62
CA TYR A 290 20.11 7.35 -14.15
C TYR A 290 20.61 8.50 -13.29
N LEU A 291 21.72 8.40 -12.56
CA LEU A 291 22.10 9.38 -11.53
C LEU A 291 22.32 10.79 -12.10
N ASP A 292 22.97 10.89 -13.25
CA ASP A 292 23.27 12.18 -13.90
C ASP A 292 22.44 12.43 -15.17
N ASN A 293 21.61 11.47 -15.58
CA ASN A 293 20.72 11.61 -16.74
C ASN A 293 19.32 12.13 -16.36
N GLY A 294 19.20 13.45 -16.18
CA GLY A 294 17.93 14.09 -15.82
C GLY A 294 16.78 13.85 -16.79
N ALA A 295 17.07 13.83 -18.10
CA ALA A 295 16.06 13.61 -19.14
C ALA A 295 15.47 12.19 -19.07
N LEU A 296 16.33 11.18 -18.92
CA LEU A 296 15.87 9.79 -18.81
C LEU A 296 15.12 9.54 -17.49
N ARG A 297 15.59 10.10 -16.37
CA ARG A 297 14.83 10.04 -15.10
C ARG A 297 13.43 10.63 -15.27
N LEU A 298 13.33 11.78 -15.92
CA LEU A 298 12.06 12.46 -16.16
C LEU A 298 11.12 11.61 -17.03
N GLU A 299 11.62 11.03 -18.11
CA GLU A 299 10.85 10.14 -18.98
C GLU A 299 10.33 8.91 -18.22
N THR A 300 11.20 8.18 -17.53
CA THR A 300 10.82 6.99 -16.74
C THR A 300 9.81 7.34 -15.65
N THR A 301 10.01 8.45 -14.95
CA THR A 301 9.10 8.92 -13.90
C THR A 301 7.71 9.26 -14.46
N LYS A 302 7.63 9.91 -15.62
CA LYS A 302 6.36 10.23 -16.29
C LYS A 302 5.60 8.95 -16.64
N LYS A 303 6.28 7.92 -17.15
CA LYS A 303 5.68 6.60 -17.44
C LYS A 303 5.13 5.95 -16.17
N ALA A 304 5.93 5.86 -15.11
CA ALA A 304 5.51 5.28 -13.83
C ALA A 304 4.31 6.02 -13.22
N GLN A 305 4.35 7.35 -13.16
CA GLN A 305 3.26 8.16 -12.62
C GLN A 305 1.97 7.98 -13.43
N ALA A 306 2.07 8.02 -14.76
CA ALA A 306 0.92 7.80 -15.64
C ALA A 306 0.29 6.41 -15.42
N ARG A 307 1.12 5.37 -15.35
CA ARG A 307 0.70 3.99 -15.04
C ARG A 307 -0.02 3.90 -13.70
N THR A 308 0.54 4.50 -12.65
CA THR A 308 -0.07 4.51 -11.31
C THR A 308 -1.43 5.18 -11.31
N MET A 309 -1.53 6.36 -11.94
CA MET A 309 -2.78 7.12 -11.96
C MET A 309 -3.87 6.44 -12.79
N ALA A 310 -3.49 5.72 -13.83
CA ALA A 310 -4.42 4.99 -14.69
C ALA A 310 -4.93 3.68 -14.07
N GLU A 311 -4.15 3.01 -13.22
CA GLU A 311 -4.47 1.61 -12.84
C GLU A 311 -4.21 1.25 -11.37
N HIS A 312 -3.48 2.06 -10.62
CA HIS A 312 -2.99 1.69 -9.30
C HIS A 312 -3.30 2.72 -8.21
N THR A 313 -4.53 3.22 -8.24
CA THR A 313 -5.10 4.05 -7.17
C THR A 313 -6.07 3.25 -6.30
N TYR A 314 -6.31 3.70 -5.06
CA TYR A 314 -7.32 3.07 -4.20
C TYR A 314 -8.72 3.11 -4.82
N GLY A 315 -9.08 4.16 -5.57
CA GLY A 315 -10.34 4.19 -6.33
C GLY A 315 -10.47 3.01 -7.30
N HIS A 316 -9.38 2.63 -8.01
CA HIS A 316 -9.37 1.43 -8.84
C HIS A 316 -9.56 0.15 -8.03
N ARG A 317 -8.89 0.02 -6.87
CA ARG A 317 -9.03 -1.14 -5.98
C ARG A 317 -10.45 -1.28 -5.42
N ILE A 318 -11.09 -0.17 -5.07
CA ILE A 318 -12.47 -0.18 -4.60
C ILE A 318 -13.43 -0.62 -5.72
N ARG A 319 -13.25 -0.13 -6.96
CA ARG A 319 -14.05 -0.60 -8.11
C ARG A 319 -13.87 -2.09 -8.39
N GLU A 320 -12.64 -2.61 -8.26
CA GLU A 320 -12.33 -4.04 -8.40
C GLU A 320 -13.01 -4.87 -7.29
N ALA A 321 -12.92 -4.42 -6.04
CA ALA A 321 -13.59 -5.05 -4.90
C ALA A 321 -15.11 -5.11 -5.12
N LEU A 322 -15.72 -4.01 -5.57
CA LEU A 322 -17.15 -3.95 -5.86
C LEU A 322 -17.57 -4.87 -7.01
N ASP A 323 -16.75 -4.98 -8.07
CA ASP A 323 -17.03 -5.89 -9.18
C ASP A 323 -17.03 -7.35 -8.71
N ILE A 324 -16.10 -7.71 -7.82
CA ILE A 324 -16.06 -9.03 -7.17
C ILE A 324 -17.31 -9.24 -6.31
N LEU A 325 -17.71 -8.27 -5.49
CA LEU A 325 -18.90 -8.38 -4.64
C LEU A 325 -20.18 -8.53 -5.47
N ASN A 326 -20.29 -7.77 -6.56
CA ASN A 326 -21.43 -7.83 -7.48
C ASN A 326 -21.52 -9.17 -8.21
N LYS A 327 -20.39 -9.66 -8.75
CA LYS A 327 -20.33 -10.97 -9.44
C LYS A 327 -20.61 -12.14 -8.48
N GLY A 328 -20.23 -11.99 -7.22
CA GLY A 328 -20.52 -12.96 -6.16
C GLY A 328 -21.95 -12.91 -5.61
N GLY A 329 -22.76 -11.93 -6.03
CA GLY A 329 -24.13 -11.76 -5.52
C GLY A 329 -24.20 -11.28 -4.07
N PHE A 330 -23.14 -10.62 -3.57
CA PHE A 330 -23.08 -10.07 -2.21
C PHE A 330 -23.70 -8.68 -2.10
N LEU A 331 -23.77 -7.95 -3.22
CA LEU A 331 -24.46 -6.67 -3.29
C LEU A 331 -25.92 -6.90 -3.76
N PRO A 332 -26.87 -6.11 -3.23
CA PRO A 332 -28.28 -6.20 -3.60
C PRO A 332 -28.57 -5.82 -5.05
#